data_AF-C6ZEB8-F1
#
_entry.id   AF-C6ZEB8-F1
#
_cell.length_a   1.000
_cell.length_b   1.000
_cell.length_c   1.000
_cell.angle_alpha   90.00
_cell.angle_beta   90.00
_cell.angle_gamma   90.00
#
_symmetry.space_group_name_H-M   'P 1'
#
loop_
_entity.id
_entity.type
_entity.pdbx_description
1 polymer ?
#
loop_
_entity_poly.entity_id
_entity_poly.type
_entity_poly.pdbx_seq_one_letter_code
_entity_poly.pdbx_strand_id
1 'polypeptide(L)'
;SSPRNMVLDQGDMTSGEAVKNRVDLNEIMNQCNDSFRTEMAYIEALNESGSFPDETDRTPKCYVRCVLEHSGVASEDGVFDAARAAEVFAGERGGRTMTDLQDLAAACADRKETCKCDRSYRFLKCLIEAEIKEYESN
;
A
#
# COMPACT_ATOMS: atom_id res chain seq x y z
N SER A 1 -55.88 -29.71 19.04
CA SER A 1 -55.57 -29.39 17.64
C SER A 1 -54.33 -28.53 17.58
N SER A 2 -53.33 -28.99 16.83
CA SER A 2 -52.14 -28.24 16.35
C SER A 2 -52.56 -27.11 15.38
N PRO A 3 -51.69 -26.17 14.92
CA PRO A 3 -50.26 -26.34 14.58
C PRO A 3 -49.31 -25.27 15.19
N ARG A 4 -48.05 -25.56 15.52
CA ARG A 4 -46.83 -25.83 14.71
C ARG A 4 -46.29 -24.63 13.89
N ASN A 5 -45.10 -24.19 14.35
CA ASN A 5 -43.93 -23.73 13.60
C ASN A 5 -43.86 -22.28 13.05
N MET A 6 -42.94 -21.48 13.62
CA MET A 6 -41.99 -20.70 12.81
C MET A 6 -40.72 -20.44 13.64
N VAL A 7 -39.60 -20.95 13.13
CA VAL A 7 -38.24 -20.70 13.58
C VAL A 7 -37.88 -19.27 13.18
N LEU A 8 -37.32 -18.46 14.08
CA LEU A 8 -36.64 -17.22 13.73
C LEU A 8 -35.16 -17.42 14.05
N ASP A 9 -34.39 -17.48 12.98
CA ASP A 9 -32.95 -17.56 12.93
C ASP A 9 -32.37 -16.18 12.62
N GLN A 10 -31.15 -15.94 13.10
CA GLN A 10 -30.21 -14.87 12.77
C GLN A 10 -30.50 -13.43 13.28
N GLY A 11 -29.59 -13.01 14.17
CA GLY A 11 -29.28 -11.63 14.52
C GLY A 11 -27.80 -11.56 14.88
N ASP A 12 -26.98 -11.69 13.85
CA ASP A 12 -25.52 -11.68 13.85
C ASP A 12 -24.95 -10.30 14.25
N MET A 13 -23.88 -10.38 15.04
CA MET A 13 -22.80 -9.41 15.28
C MET A 13 -23.06 -7.91 15.02
N THR A 14 -23.49 -7.18 16.05
CA THR A 14 -23.19 -5.75 16.17
C THR A 14 -21.82 -5.55 16.83
N SER A 15 -20.74 -5.71 16.07
CA SER A 15 -19.44 -5.08 16.41
C SER A 15 -19.40 -3.72 15.72
N GLY A 16 -20.26 -2.82 16.18
CA GLY A 16 -20.44 -1.46 15.67
C GLY A 16 -19.44 -0.45 16.22
N GLU A 17 -18.44 -0.86 17.01
CA GLU A 17 -17.49 0.05 17.66
C GLU A 17 -16.07 -0.53 17.71
N ALA A 18 -15.51 -0.81 16.54
CA ALA A 18 -14.06 -0.82 16.28
C ALA A 18 -13.70 -0.40 14.83
N VAL A 19 -14.59 0.37 14.18
CA VAL A 19 -14.38 0.89 12.82
C VAL A 19 -13.98 2.36 12.90
N LYS A 20 -12.76 2.62 13.37
CA LYS A 20 -12.04 3.86 13.07
C LYS A 20 -10.58 3.51 12.88
N ASN A 21 -10.10 3.71 11.65
CA ASN A 21 -8.70 3.67 11.22
C ASN A 21 -8.17 2.38 10.55
N ARG A 22 -8.99 1.59 9.87
CA ARG A 22 -8.47 0.74 8.78
C ARG A 22 -8.51 1.55 7.50
N VAL A 23 -7.35 1.89 6.97
CA VAL A 23 -7.26 2.53 5.66
C VAL A 23 -7.66 1.52 4.60
N ASP A 24 -8.68 1.85 3.82
CA ASP A 24 -9.09 1.03 2.68
C ASP A 24 -8.16 1.34 1.50
N LEU A 25 -7.11 0.54 1.38
CA LEU A 25 -6.11 0.69 0.31
C LEU A 25 -6.73 0.48 -1.08
N ASN A 26 -7.76 -0.37 -1.21
CA ASN A 26 -8.42 -0.60 -2.49
C ASN A 26 -9.18 0.64 -2.94
N GLU A 27 -9.88 1.30 -2.01
CA GLU A 27 -10.56 2.56 -2.30
C GLU A 27 -9.56 3.64 -2.73
N ILE A 28 -8.44 3.78 -2.02
CA ILE A 28 -7.38 4.73 -2.36
C ILE A 28 -6.79 4.45 -3.75
N MET A 29 -6.47 3.19 -4.04
CA MET A 29 -5.93 2.80 -5.34
C MET A 29 -6.90 3.15 -6.48
N ASN A 30 -8.19 2.87 -6.30
CA ASN A 30 -9.21 3.23 -7.30
C ASN A 30 -9.30 4.75 -7.49
N GLN A 31 -9.39 5.52 -6.40
CA GLN A 31 -9.44 6.98 -6.45
C GLN A 31 -8.20 7.59 -7.14
N CYS A 32 -7.01 7.06 -6.84
CA CYS A 32 -5.77 7.53 -7.46
C CYS A 32 -5.69 7.18 -8.94
N ASN A 33 -6.24 6.04 -9.36
CA ASN A 33 -6.28 5.62 -10.76
C ASN A 33 -7.20 6.51 -11.62
N ASP A 34 -8.28 7.06 -11.04
CA ASP A 34 -9.16 8.01 -11.74
C ASP A 34 -8.42 9.29 -12.14
N SER A 35 -7.45 9.72 -11.33
CA SER A 35 -6.63 10.92 -11.58
C SER A 35 -5.35 10.62 -12.38
N PHE A 36 -4.74 9.47 -12.12
CA PHE A 36 -3.46 9.04 -12.71
C PHE A 36 -3.63 7.63 -13.28
N ARG A 37 -4.27 7.55 -14.45
CA ARG A 37 -4.59 6.28 -15.10
C ARG A 37 -3.34 5.44 -15.31
N THR A 38 -3.23 4.38 -14.51
CA THR A 38 -2.08 3.49 -14.44
C THR A 38 -2.53 2.08 -14.79
N GLU A 39 -1.80 1.44 -15.69
CA GLU A 39 -2.09 0.07 -16.08
C GLU A 39 -1.62 -0.91 -15.01
N MET A 40 -2.32 -2.03 -14.85
CA MET A 40 -1.98 -3.02 -13.83
C MET A 40 -0.57 -3.58 -13.99
N ALA A 41 -0.06 -3.68 -15.22
CA ALA A 41 1.29 -4.13 -15.52
C ALA A 41 2.38 -3.30 -14.81
N TYR A 42 2.15 -2.00 -14.56
CA TYR A 42 3.09 -1.19 -13.77
C TYR A 42 3.12 -1.59 -12.31
N ILE A 43 1.97 -1.93 -11.74
CA ILE A 43 1.85 -2.32 -10.33
C ILE A 43 2.40 -3.72 -10.12
N GLU A 44 2.09 -4.64 -11.03
CA GLU A 44 2.63 -6.01 -11.03
C GLU A 44 4.16 -5.98 -11.13
N ALA A 45 4.71 -5.28 -12.12
CA ALA A 45 6.16 -5.15 -12.28
C ALA A 45 6.83 -4.49 -11.06
N LEU A 46 6.19 -3.49 -10.46
CA LEU A 46 6.71 -2.87 -9.24
C LEU A 46 6.75 -3.86 -8.07
N ASN A 47 5.69 -4.61 -7.84
CA ASN A 47 5.64 -5.59 -6.75
C ASN A 47 6.62 -6.76 -6.96
N GLU A 48 6.83 -7.17 -8.20
CA GLU A 48 7.73 -8.28 -8.56
C GLU A 48 9.20 -7.88 -8.55
N SER A 49 9.53 -6.70 -9.09
CA SER A 49 10.92 -6.31 -9.39
C SER A 49 11.40 -5.05 -8.66
N GLY A 50 10.51 -4.34 -7.97
CA GLY A 50 10.78 -3.02 -7.40
C GLY A 50 10.84 -1.90 -8.45
N SER A 51 10.49 -2.16 -9.72
CA SER A 51 10.64 -1.20 -10.81
C SER A 51 9.46 -1.16 -11.78
N PHE A 52 9.21 0.02 -12.35
CA PHE A 52 8.28 0.16 -13.46
C PHE A 52 8.89 -0.29 -14.81
N PRO A 53 8.07 -0.82 -15.74
CA PRO A 53 8.53 -1.22 -17.07
C PRO A 53 9.05 -0.05 -17.90
N ASP A 54 8.46 1.14 -17.77
CA ASP A 54 8.96 2.40 -18.31
C ASP A 54 9.10 3.44 -17.19
N GLU A 55 10.32 3.65 -16.71
CA GLU A 55 10.61 4.66 -15.69
C GLU A 55 10.63 6.10 -16.23
N THR A 56 10.40 6.31 -17.53
CA THR A 56 10.24 7.66 -18.09
C THR A 56 8.80 8.16 -18.00
N ASP A 57 7.82 7.25 -17.90
CA ASP A 57 6.43 7.61 -17.68
C ASP A 57 6.24 8.20 -16.27
N ARG A 58 5.67 9.40 -16.24
CA ARG A 58 5.42 10.15 -15.02
C ARG A 58 4.08 9.77 -14.39
N THR A 59 3.11 9.32 -15.18
CA THR A 59 1.75 8.99 -14.73
C THR A 59 1.74 7.95 -13.61
N PRO A 60 2.37 6.77 -13.74
CA PRO A 60 2.39 5.75 -12.69
C PRO A 60 3.17 6.19 -11.44
N LYS A 61 4.16 7.09 -11.60
CA LYS A 61 4.87 7.68 -10.46
C LYS A 61 3.98 8.62 -9.67
N CYS A 62 3.14 9.40 -10.36
CA CYS A 62 2.17 10.27 -9.70
C CYS A 62 1.01 9.48 -9.08
N TYR A 63 0.65 8.33 -9.66
CA TYR A 63 -0.23 7.36 -9.01
C TYR A 63 0.36 6.88 -7.68
N VAL A 64 1.63 6.45 -7.65
CA VAL A 64 2.31 6.06 -6.40
C VAL A 64 2.31 7.19 -5.38
N ARG A 65 2.61 8.41 -5.80
CA ARG A 65 2.50 9.60 -4.93
C ARG A 65 1.11 9.71 -4.32
N CYS A 66 0.06 9.65 -5.12
CA CYS A 66 -1.31 9.76 -4.66
C CYS A 66 -1.64 8.69 -3.61
N VAL A 67 -1.25 7.42 -3.86
CA VAL A 67 -1.49 6.32 -2.93
C VAL A 67 -0.75 6.55 -1.60
N LEU A 68 0.52 6.97 -1.64
CA LEU A 68 1.30 7.25 -0.43
C LEU A 68 0.73 8.45 0.36
N GLU A 69 0.26 9.50 -0.32
CA GLU A 69 -0.35 10.67 0.32
C GLU A 69 -1.67 10.30 1.01
N HIS A 70 -2.57 9.61 0.30
CA HIS A 70 -3.88 9.23 0.84
C HIS A 70 -3.81 8.15 1.92
N SER A 71 -2.80 7.28 1.88
CA SER A 71 -2.59 6.27 2.94
C SER A 71 -1.91 6.85 4.17
N GLY A 72 -1.39 8.09 4.09
CA GLY A 72 -0.66 8.77 5.16
C GLY A 72 0.83 8.41 5.23
N VAL A 73 1.34 7.59 4.31
CA VAL A 73 2.76 7.22 4.25
C VAL A 73 3.63 8.40 3.82
N ALA A 74 3.08 9.31 3.01
CA ALA A 74 3.73 10.55 2.62
C ALA A 74 2.87 11.75 2.99
N SER A 75 3.50 12.83 3.42
CA SER A 75 2.88 14.16 3.45
C SER A 75 2.84 14.77 2.05
N GLU A 76 2.01 15.80 1.84
CA GLU A 76 2.01 16.57 0.60
C GLU A 76 3.38 17.19 0.29
N ASP A 77 4.17 17.52 1.30
CA ASP A 77 5.54 18.04 1.17
C ASP A 77 6.57 16.93 0.87
N GLY A 78 6.12 15.67 0.85
CA GLY A 78 6.87 14.44 0.57
C GLY A 78 7.93 14.10 1.60
N VAL A 79 7.62 14.37 2.87
CA VAL A 79 8.21 13.68 4.02
C VAL A 79 7.49 12.35 4.18
N PHE A 80 8.26 11.27 4.36
CA PHE A 80 7.73 9.91 4.51
C PHE A 80 7.67 9.47 5.98
N ASP A 81 6.62 8.75 6.35
CA ASP A 81 6.43 8.12 7.65
C ASP A 81 6.71 6.62 7.55
N ALA A 82 7.84 6.20 8.12
CA ALA A 82 8.31 4.82 8.06
C ALA A 82 7.43 3.85 8.89
N ALA A 83 6.89 4.30 10.03
CA ALA A 83 6.00 3.47 10.83
C ALA A 83 4.69 3.25 10.06
N ARG A 84 4.18 4.31 9.41
CA ARG A 84 3.00 4.22 8.57
C ARG A 84 3.21 3.36 7.33
N ALA A 85 4.40 3.42 6.71
CA ALA A 85 4.77 2.54 5.62
C ALA A 85 4.71 1.07 6.06
N ALA A 86 5.26 0.74 7.24
CA ALA A 86 5.23 -0.61 7.77
C ALA A 86 3.80 -1.12 8.01
N GLU A 87 2.89 -0.27 8.48
CA GLU A 87 1.47 -0.64 8.65
C GLU A 87 0.77 -0.91 7.30
N VAL A 88 1.06 -0.07 6.29
CA VAL A 88 0.41 -0.13 4.97
C VAL A 88 0.94 -1.28 4.11
N PHE A 89 2.23 -1.54 4.17
CA PHE A 89 2.92 -2.56 3.37
C PHE A 89 3.15 -3.86 4.15
N ALA A 90 2.58 -4.00 5.35
CA ALA A 90 2.62 -5.24 6.12
C ALA A 90 2.11 -6.43 5.28
N GLY A 91 2.85 -7.54 5.32
CA GLY A 91 2.50 -8.71 4.55
C GLY A 91 3.53 -9.82 4.67
N GLU A 92 3.49 -10.72 3.69
CA GLU A 92 4.41 -11.83 3.57
C GLU A 92 5.11 -11.79 2.21
N ARG A 93 6.41 -12.09 2.22
CA ARG A 93 7.23 -12.19 1.00
C ARG A 93 8.18 -13.37 1.13
N GLY A 94 8.35 -14.14 0.05
CA GLY A 94 9.17 -15.37 0.09
C GLY A 94 8.72 -16.38 1.16
N GLY A 95 7.42 -16.41 1.50
CA GLY A 95 6.87 -17.28 2.54
C GLY A 95 7.22 -16.87 3.98
N ARG A 96 7.73 -15.65 4.19
CA ARG A 96 8.09 -15.09 5.50
C ARG A 96 7.31 -13.81 5.75
N THR A 97 6.81 -13.64 6.97
CA THR A 97 6.22 -12.37 7.41
C THR A 97 7.29 -11.29 7.48
N MET A 98 7.00 -10.12 6.94
CA MET A 98 7.95 -9.00 6.92
C MET A 98 7.90 -8.24 8.24
N THR A 99 8.93 -8.38 9.08
CA THR A 99 8.93 -7.88 10.48
C THR A 99 9.79 -6.64 10.70
N ASP A 100 10.62 -6.27 9.72
CA ASP A 100 11.57 -5.14 9.75
C ASP A 100 11.21 -4.01 8.78
N LEU A 101 9.97 -4.01 8.25
CA LEU A 101 9.52 -3.03 7.24
C LEU A 101 9.71 -1.57 7.66
N GLN A 102 9.55 -1.24 8.94
CA GLN A 102 9.75 0.12 9.42
C GLN A 102 11.22 0.54 9.25
N ASP A 103 12.17 -0.34 9.55
CA ASP A 103 13.60 -0.04 9.42
C ASP A 103 14.00 0.07 7.94
N LEU A 104 13.46 -0.80 7.08
CA LEU A 104 13.66 -0.73 5.63
C LEU A 104 13.09 0.59 5.06
N ALA A 105 11.87 0.96 5.45
CA ALA A 105 11.24 2.20 5.02
C ALA A 105 12.01 3.44 5.51
N ALA A 106 12.50 3.43 6.76
CA ALA A 106 13.32 4.51 7.29
C ALA A 106 14.61 4.70 6.50
N ALA A 107 15.26 3.61 6.09
CA ALA A 107 16.47 3.65 5.25
C ALA A 107 16.20 4.25 3.85
N CYS A 108 14.96 4.17 3.36
CA CYS A 108 14.54 4.68 2.06
C CYS A 108 13.98 6.12 2.11
N ALA A 109 13.75 6.70 3.29
CA ALA A 109 12.98 7.94 3.46
C ALA A 109 13.73 9.24 3.16
N ASP A 110 15.07 9.29 3.30
CA ASP A 110 15.86 10.48 2.95
C ASP A 110 16.01 10.60 1.43
N ARG A 111 15.19 11.46 0.82
CA ARG A 111 15.08 11.64 -0.63
C ARG A 111 15.23 13.10 -1.04
N LYS A 112 15.85 13.36 -2.20
CA LYS A 112 16.25 14.71 -2.66
C LYS A 112 15.67 15.09 -4.02
N GLU A 113 14.81 14.25 -4.60
CA GLU A 113 14.15 14.53 -5.86
C GLU A 113 13.24 15.77 -5.74
N THR A 114 13.36 16.68 -6.69
CA THR A 114 12.54 17.90 -6.75
C THR A 114 11.11 17.63 -7.19
N CYS A 115 10.92 16.65 -8.09
CA CYS A 115 9.60 16.21 -8.52
C CYS A 115 8.98 15.28 -7.48
N LYS A 116 7.84 15.66 -6.91
CA LYS A 116 7.15 14.88 -5.88
C LYS A 116 6.79 13.46 -6.35
N CYS A 117 6.40 13.28 -7.61
CA CYS A 117 6.08 11.98 -8.17
C CYS A 117 7.32 11.07 -8.25
N ASP A 118 8.45 11.61 -8.74
CA ASP A 118 9.70 10.85 -8.77
C ASP A 118 10.17 10.51 -7.36
N ARG A 119 10.06 11.44 -6.42
CA ARG A 119 10.42 11.21 -5.02
C ARG A 119 9.64 10.06 -4.39
N SER A 120 8.31 10.07 -4.54
CA SER A 120 7.43 9.01 -4.04
C SER A 120 7.70 7.67 -4.70
N TYR A 121 7.87 7.65 -6.02
CA TYR A 121 8.25 6.43 -6.75
C TYR A 121 9.57 5.87 -6.24
N ARG A 122 10.59 6.72 -6.06
CA ARG A 122 11.91 6.29 -5.64
C ARG A 122 11.96 5.78 -4.20
N PHE A 123 11.13 6.32 -3.31
CA PHE A 123 10.91 5.76 -1.98
C PHE A 123 10.34 4.34 -2.08
N LEU A 124 9.24 4.15 -2.81
CA LEU A 124 8.58 2.86 -2.90
C LEU A 124 9.44 1.81 -3.60
N LYS A 125 10.13 2.20 -4.70
CA LYS A 125 11.13 1.36 -5.37
C LYS A 125 12.20 0.87 -4.40
N CYS A 126 12.79 1.77 -3.63
CA CYS A 126 13.80 1.42 -2.63
C CYS A 126 13.26 0.41 -1.60
N LEU A 127 12.03 0.63 -1.09
CA LEU A 127 11.41 -0.26 -0.12
C LEU A 127 11.20 -1.66 -0.70
N ILE A 128 10.58 -1.78 -1.88
CA ILE A 128 10.31 -3.08 -2.51
C ILE A 128 11.62 -3.80 -2.89
N GLU A 129 12.62 -3.09 -3.41
CA GLU A 129 13.94 -3.68 -3.69
C GLU A 129 14.61 -4.19 -2.40
N ALA A 130 14.48 -3.47 -1.28
CA ALA A 130 14.98 -3.90 0.01
C ALA A 130 14.22 -5.13 0.53
N GLU A 131 12.90 -5.16 0.40
CA GLU A 131 12.06 -6.33 0.73
C GLU A 131 12.46 -7.55 -0.09
N ILE A 132 12.58 -7.44 -1.41
CA ILE A 132 13.02 -8.53 -2.29
C ILE A 132 14.37 -9.07 -1.81
N LYS A 133 15.32 -8.17 -1.58
CA LYS A 133 16.66 -8.54 -1.13
C LYS A 133 16.63 -9.28 0.20
N GLU A 134 15.86 -8.81 1.18
CA GLU A 134 15.79 -9.40 2.51
C GLU A 134 15.00 -10.73 2.51
N TYR A 135 13.90 -10.78 1.76
CA TYR A 135 12.89 -11.83 1.88
C TYR A 135 12.97 -12.93 0.82
N GLU A 136 13.55 -12.68 -0.35
CA GLU A 136 13.66 -13.65 -1.46
C GLU A 136 15.07 -14.18 -1.70
N SER A 137 16.12 -13.57 -1.14
CA SER A 137 17.51 -14.00 -1.37
C SER A 137 17.96 -15.24 -0.58
N ASN A 138 17.04 -16.12 -0.17
CA ASN A 138 17.34 -17.35 0.60
C ASN A 138 17.29 -18.61 -0.26
#